data_AF-A0AA36MTC9-F1
#
_entry.id   AF-A0AA36MTC9-F1
#
_cell.length_a   1.000
_cell.length_b   1.000
_cell.length_c   1.000
_cell.angle_alpha   90.00
_cell.angle_beta   90.00
_cell.angle_gamma   90.00
#
_symmetry.space_group_name_H-M   'P 1'
#
loop_
_entity.id
_entity.type
_entity.pdbx_description
1 polymer ?
#
loop_
_entity_poly.entity_id
_entity_poly.type
_entity_poly.pdbx_seq_one_letter_code
_entity_poly.pdbx_strand_id
1 'polypeptide(L)'
;MGASHAVELIAEHASQSQPGMQSIISGPLDELDPPVTPEEAFEECLALLKYPLDSASESLLKELSLKETDDCNFTLKVILDGKKLDGYGYGKGDGTDRVRNWKKVSADRSKLRITCVDYVDEGKMGAWVTDAKEEPITQCVVNMLKDPGQIEFCLDRKGQRRADPKFRDGLYAWSDAIIGSVQAQKRAKVKVQPDAPSIQEKGLKSMVSEPMDEHVSYDNFFPQLVKAVKTLISGVPKISVEEVSDEELRGTAVDEKGETTTHAVKFSQSAGTLCWTITAGDKVMSQMHRVVHRDPLVMEAWDIGPDGARSCGISKAKQMQKNINDAIEKANSWFG
;
A
#
# COMPACT_ATOMS: atom_id res chain seq x y z
N MET A 1 3.09 19.11 -10.25
CA MET A 1 2.20 18.10 -10.86
C MET A 1 1.33 17.55 -9.75
N GLY A 2 0.00 17.64 -9.86
CA GLY A 2 -0.89 17.05 -8.85
C GLY A 2 -0.71 15.52 -8.82
N ALA A 3 -0.87 14.90 -7.66
CA ALA A 3 -0.95 13.44 -7.59
C ALA A 3 -2.15 12.99 -8.43
N SER A 4 -1.93 12.11 -9.40
CA SER A 4 -3.03 11.50 -10.14
C SER A 4 -3.65 10.43 -9.27
N HIS A 5 -4.90 10.63 -8.86
CA HIS A 5 -5.68 9.60 -8.16
C HIS A 5 -6.20 8.54 -9.14
N ALA A 6 -6.51 7.35 -8.64
CA ALA A 6 -7.00 6.24 -9.46
C ALA A 6 -8.43 6.47 -9.96
N VAL A 7 -9.22 7.26 -9.22
CA VAL A 7 -10.55 7.74 -9.58
C VAL A 7 -10.80 9.06 -8.87
N GLU A 8 -11.49 10.01 -9.50
CA GLU A 8 -11.88 11.27 -8.86
C GLU A 8 -12.96 11.01 -7.79
N LEU A 9 -12.89 11.72 -6.67
CA LEU A 9 -13.92 11.71 -5.63
C LEU A 9 -14.63 13.07 -5.55
N ILE A 10 -15.95 13.04 -5.40
CA ILE A 10 -16.81 14.22 -5.35
C ILE A 10 -17.39 14.31 -3.93
N ALA A 11 -17.08 15.41 -3.24
CA ALA A 11 -17.58 15.72 -1.91
C ALA A 11 -19.03 16.24 -1.96
N GLU A 12 -19.72 16.17 -0.82
CA GLU A 12 -21.04 16.79 -0.58
C GLU A 12 -22.14 16.36 -1.56
N HIS A 13 -21.97 15.21 -2.22
CA HIS A 13 -22.90 14.68 -3.19
C HIS A 13 -24.18 14.20 -2.50
N ALA A 14 -25.34 14.31 -3.15
CA ALA A 14 -26.57 13.72 -2.63
C ALA A 14 -26.43 12.18 -2.61
N SER A 15 -26.68 11.56 -1.46
CA SER A 15 -26.53 10.11 -1.36
C SER A 15 -27.62 9.38 -2.14
N GLN A 16 -27.20 8.41 -2.96
CA GLN A 16 -28.09 7.55 -3.73
C GLN A 16 -28.67 6.43 -2.85
N SER A 17 -27.88 5.92 -1.90
CA SER A 17 -28.32 4.86 -0.98
C SER A 17 -29.10 5.38 0.24
N GLN A 18 -28.97 6.66 0.57
CA GLN A 18 -29.62 7.30 1.72
C GLN A 18 -30.24 8.66 1.33
N PRO A 19 -31.45 8.66 0.72
CA PRO A 19 -32.09 9.88 0.26
C PRO A 19 -32.18 10.96 1.37
N GLY A 20 -31.81 12.19 1.01
CA GLY A 20 -31.79 13.33 1.93
C GLY A 20 -30.50 13.51 2.73
N MET A 21 -29.54 12.57 2.62
CA MET A 21 -28.21 12.70 3.22
C MET A 21 -27.16 13.06 2.17
N GLN A 22 -26.02 13.58 2.61
CA GLN A 22 -24.83 13.76 1.76
C GLN A 22 -23.89 12.56 1.85
N SER A 23 -23.10 12.34 0.81
CA SER A 23 -22.06 11.32 0.69
C SER A 23 -20.85 11.87 -0.07
N ILE A 24 -19.77 11.09 -0.09
CA ILE A 24 -18.66 11.26 -1.04
C ILE A 24 -18.79 10.14 -2.07
N ILE A 25 -18.73 10.47 -3.36
CA ILE A 25 -18.92 9.49 -4.44
C ILE A 25 -17.75 9.52 -5.42
N SER A 26 -17.37 8.39 -5.99
CA SER A 26 -16.36 8.35 -7.05
C SER A 26 -16.93 8.76 -8.42
N GLY A 27 -16.05 9.10 -9.35
CA GLY A 27 -16.37 9.03 -10.79
C GLY A 27 -16.77 7.61 -11.23
N PRO A 28 -17.33 7.45 -12.44
CA PRO A 28 -17.68 6.15 -13.00
C PRO A 28 -16.47 5.22 -13.13
N LEU A 29 -16.58 4.01 -12.60
CA LEU A 29 -15.51 3.01 -12.58
C LEU A 29 -15.34 2.30 -13.92
N ASP A 30 -16.39 2.27 -14.73
CA ASP A 30 -16.44 1.70 -16.08
C ASP A 30 -15.77 2.58 -17.13
N GLU A 31 -15.51 3.85 -16.81
CA GLU A 31 -14.74 4.78 -17.65
C GLU A 31 -13.21 4.69 -17.43
N LEU A 32 -12.77 3.89 -16.45
CA LEU A 32 -11.34 3.69 -16.16
C LEU A 32 -10.67 2.77 -17.19
N ASP A 33 -9.32 2.82 -17.27
CA ASP A 33 -8.53 1.93 -18.11
C ASP A 33 -7.45 1.18 -17.29
N PRO A 34 -7.58 -0.15 -17.08
CA PRO A 34 -8.73 -0.96 -17.44
C PRO A 34 -9.96 -0.60 -16.59
N PRO A 35 -11.18 -0.87 -17.09
CA PRO A 35 -12.42 -0.59 -16.35
C PRO A 35 -12.50 -1.48 -15.11
N VAL A 36 -13.14 -1.00 -14.05
CA VAL A 36 -13.32 -1.73 -12.78
C VAL A 36 -14.82 -1.94 -12.52
N THR A 37 -15.23 -3.18 -12.23
CA THR A 37 -16.63 -3.43 -11.88
C THR A 37 -16.90 -3.13 -10.40
N PRO A 38 -18.15 -2.79 -10.04
CA PRO A 38 -18.56 -2.65 -8.64
C PRO A 38 -18.26 -3.88 -7.79
N GLU A 39 -18.41 -5.09 -8.34
CA GLU A 39 -18.10 -6.36 -7.67
C GLU A 39 -16.60 -6.52 -7.40
N GLU A 40 -15.73 -6.19 -8.36
CA GLU A 40 -14.28 -6.26 -8.15
C GLU A 40 -13.82 -5.25 -7.09
N ALA A 41 -14.34 -4.01 -7.15
CA ALA A 41 -14.07 -3.00 -6.13
C ALA A 41 -14.56 -3.45 -4.75
N PHE A 42 -15.72 -4.12 -4.67
CA PHE A 42 -16.26 -4.67 -3.42
C PHE A 42 -15.32 -5.72 -2.82
N GLU A 43 -14.90 -6.71 -3.60
CA GLU A 43 -14.00 -7.78 -3.11
C GLU A 43 -12.64 -7.21 -2.68
N GLU A 44 -12.07 -6.28 -3.44
CA GLU A 44 -10.80 -5.65 -3.08
C GLU A 44 -10.94 -4.76 -1.84
N CYS A 45 -12.08 -4.07 -1.67
CA CYS A 45 -12.36 -3.30 -0.45
C CYS A 45 -12.42 -4.23 0.77
N LEU A 46 -13.09 -5.39 0.68
CA LEU A 46 -13.10 -6.36 1.76
C LEU A 46 -11.71 -6.93 2.05
N ALA A 47 -10.93 -7.26 1.01
CA ALA A 47 -9.56 -7.74 1.18
C ALA A 47 -8.68 -6.70 1.88
N LEU A 48 -8.79 -5.43 1.47
CA LEU A 48 -8.09 -4.31 2.11
C LEU A 48 -8.52 -4.15 3.58
N LEU A 49 -9.81 -4.30 3.89
CA LEU A 49 -10.30 -4.18 5.26
C LEU A 49 -9.86 -5.34 6.17
N LYS A 50 -9.60 -6.53 5.63
CA LYS A 50 -9.02 -7.66 6.39
C LYS A 50 -7.50 -7.47 6.61
N TYR A 51 -6.84 -6.70 5.75
CA TYR A 51 -5.40 -6.42 5.84
C TYR A 51 -5.06 -4.95 5.49
N PRO A 52 -5.42 -3.97 6.35
CA PRO A 52 -5.34 -2.54 6.04
C PRO A 52 -3.95 -1.97 6.34
N LEU A 53 -2.91 -2.69 5.94
CA LEU A 53 -1.53 -2.26 6.08
C LEU A 53 -1.03 -1.78 4.73
N ASP A 54 -0.37 -0.62 4.69
CA ASP A 54 0.52 -0.27 3.59
C ASP A 54 1.92 -0.86 3.83
N SER A 55 2.81 -0.80 2.83
CA SER A 55 4.17 -1.35 2.93
C SER A 55 4.98 -0.77 4.07
N ALA A 56 4.71 0.48 4.49
CA ALA A 56 5.41 1.14 5.58
C ALA A 56 4.90 0.66 6.95
N SER A 57 3.58 0.60 7.12
CA SER A 57 2.91 0.12 8.32
C SER A 57 3.16 -1.37 8.56
N GLU A 58 3.28 -2.18 7.50
CA GLU A 58 3.62 -3.60 7.61
C GLU A 58 5.01 -3.81 8.24
N SER A 59 6.00 -2.97 7.93
CA SER A 59 7.33 -3.02 8.57
C SER A 59 7.30 -2.68 10.08
N LEU A 60 6.27 -1.94 10.50
CA LEU A 60 6.02 -1.54 11.88
C LEU A 60 5.08 -2.50 12.63
N LEU A 61 4.59 -3.56 11.96
CA LEU A 61 3.58 -4.45 12.51
C LEU A 61 4.13 -5.21 13.72
N LYS A 62 3.37 -5.16 14.82
CA LYS A 62 3.56 -6.02 15.98
C LYS A 62 2.57 -7.17 16.00
N GLU A 63 1.30 -6.84 15.77
CA GLU A 63 0.20 -7.81 15.82
C GLU A 63 -0.90 -7.40 14.86
N LEU A 64 -1.42 -8.37 14.11
CA LEU A 64 -2.68 -8.28 13.39
C LEU A 64 -3.62 -9.36 13.94
N SER A 65 -4.68 -8.94 14.61
CA SER A 65 -5.71 -9.81 15.16
C SER A 65 -6.97 -9.71 14.30
N LEU A 66 -7.29 -10.77 13.56
CA LEU A 66 -8.51 -10.89 12.77
C LEU A 66 -9.40 -11.96 13.41
N LYS A 67 -10.59 -11.56 13.87
CA LYS A 67 -11.61 -12.44 14.43
C LYS A 67 -12.80 -12.49 13.49
N GLU A 68 -12.88 -13.56 12.70
CA GLU A 68 -13.97 -13.78 11.74
C GLU A 68 -15.13 -14.53 12.42
N THR A 69 -16.34 -14.02 12.23
CA THR A 69 -17.58 -14.78 12.52
C THR A 69 -18.03 -15.54 11.27
N ASP A 70 -17.86 -14.92 10.10
CA ASP A 70 -18.02 -15.50 8.78
C ASP A 70 -17.24 -14.65 7.74
N ASP A 71 -17.33 -15.00 6.45
CA ASP A 71 -16.60 -14.33 5.36
C ASP A 71 -16.93 -12.85 5.19
N CYS A 72 -18.08 -12.39 5.71
CA CYS A 72 -18.61 -11.03 5.59
C CYS A 72 -18.59 -10.26 6.91
N ASN A 73 -18.38 -10.92 8.06
CA ASN A 73 -18.46 -10.33 9.39
C ASN A 73 -17.20 -10.62 10.19
N PHE A 74 -16.41 -9.58 10.48
CA PHE A 74 -15.16 -9.73 11.21
C PHE A 74 -14.83 -8.51 12.07
N THR A 75 -14.02 -8.72 13.10
CA THR A 75 -13.37 -7.65 13.86
C THR A 75 -11.88 -7.73 13.63
N LEU A 76 -11.27 -6.61 13.26
CA LEU A 76 -9.85 -6.47 13.04
C LEU A 76 -9.25 -5.52 14.08
N LYS A 77 -8.07 -5.86 14.60
CA LYS A 77 -7.22 -4.95 15.38
C LYS A 77 -5.77 -5.07 14.90
N VAL A 78 -5.18 -3.94 14.53
CA VAL A 78 -3.78 -3.81 14.09
C VAL A 78 -3.01 -3.01 15.13
N ILE A 79 -1.95 -3.60 15.66
CA ILE A 79 -1.04 -2.98 16.62
C ILE A 79 0.33 -2.83 15.96
N LEU A 80 0.83 -1.59 15.97
CA LEU A 80 2.18 -1.25 15.56
C LEU A 80 3.11 -1.28 16.77
N ASP A 81 4.34 -1.73 16.55
CA ASP A 81 5.37 -1.84 17.58
C ASP A 81 5.87 -0.46 18.01
N GLY A 82 5.70 -0.14 19.30
CA GLY A 82 6.09 1.14 19.87
C GLY A 82 7.59 1.41 19.80
N LYS A 83 8.45 0.39 19.98
CA LYS A 83 9.90 0.54 19.88
C LYS A 83 10.33 0.80 18.44
N LYS A 84 9.69 0.15 17.47
CA LYS A 84 9.91 0.45 16.05
C LYS A 84 9.50 1.90 15.79
N LEU A 85 8.28 2.29 16.16
CA LEU A 85 7.77 3.66 16.00
C LEU A 85 8.70 4.73 16.61
N ASP A 86 9.20 4.52 17.83
CA ASP A 86 10.18 5.39 18.48
C ASP A 86 11.43 5.51 17.59
N GLY A 87 11.88 4.38 17.06
CA GLY A 87 13.01 4.30 16.16
C GLY A 87 12.84 5.09 14.85
N TYR A 88 11.61 5.30 14.38
CA TYR A 88 11.27 6.13 13.21
C TYR A 88 10.85 7.57 13.59
N GLY A 89 10.88 7.95 14.87
CA GLY A 89 10.45 9.28 15.33
C GLY A 89 8.94 9.50 15.37
N TYR A 90 8.13 8.45 15.19
CA TYR A 90 6.66 8.50 15.25
C TYR A 90 6.07 7.96 16.57
N GLY A 91 6.94 7.44 17.45
CA GLY A 91 6.59 6.85 18.74
C GLY A 91 6.50 7.87 19.89
N LYS A 92 6.27 7.37 21.11
CA LYS A 92 6.21 8.17 22.35
C LYS A 92 7.59 8.38 23.01
N GLY A 93 8.59 7.60 22.59
CA GLY A 93 9.92 7.52 23.21
C GLY A 93 10.03 6.55 24.39
N ASP A 94 8.93 5.85 24.74
CA ASP A 94 8.84 4.91 25.85
C ASP A 94 8.54 3.46 25.41
N GLY A 95 8.52 3.20 24.12
CA GLY A 95 8.20 1.91 23.52
C GLY A 95 6.72 1.55 23.53
N THR A 96 5.81 2.47 23.87
CA THR A 96 4.36 2.19 23.90
C THR A 96 3.82 1.92 22.51
N ASP A 97 3.17 0.77 22.35
CA ASP A 97 2.55 0.36 21.09
C ASP A 97 1.36 1.25 20.69
N ARG A 98 1.02 1.20 19.40
CA ARG A 98 -0.08 1.98 18.83
C ARG A 98 -1.10 1.09 18.14
N VAL A 99 -2.37 1.21 18.52
CA VAL A 99 -3.50 0.62 17.79
C VAL A 99 -3.76 1.48 16.55
N ARG A 100 -3.27 1.04 15.39
CA ARG A 100 -3.38 1.77 14.12
C ARG A 100 -4.76 1.66 13.50
N ASN A 101 -5.33 0.46 13.53
CA ASN A 101 -6.67 0.14 13.08
C ASN A 101 -7.35 -0.70 14.15
N TRP A 102 -8.59 -0.40 14.45
CA TRP A 102 -9.46 -1.28 15.23
C TRP A 102 -10.87 -1.05 14.75
N LYS A 103 -11.44 -2.04 14.09
CA LYS A 103 -12.75 -1.90 13.46
C LYS A 103 -13.54 -3.20 13.44
N LYS A 104 -14.86 -3.05 13.45
CA LYS A 104 -15.81 -4.12 13.15
C LYS A 104 -16.35 -3.90 11.74
N VAL A 105 -16.36 -4.95 10.93
CA VAL A 105 -16.79 -4.93 9.54
C VAL A 105 -17.92 -5.92 9.34
N SER A 106 -18.94 -5.50 8.60
CA SER A 106 -20.06 -6.33 8.15
C SER A 106 -20.37 -6.04 6.69
N ALA A 107 -20.53 -7.07 5.88
CA ALA A 107 -20.73 -6.96 4.44
C ALA A 107 -22.03 -7.65 3.98
N ASP A 108 -22.73 -7.04 3.03
CA ASP A 108 -23.87 -7.59 2.32
C ASP A 108 -23.53 -7.68 0.83
N ARG A 109 -23.07 -8.87 0.40
CA ARG A 109 -22.68 -9.15 -1.00
C ARG A 109 -23.82 -8.96 -1.98
N SER A 110 -25.06 -9.24 -1.57
CA SER A 110 -26.23 -9.09 -2.46
C SER A 110 -26.51 -7.63 -2.81
N LYS A 111 -26.10 -6.70 -1.93
CA LYS A 111 -26.27 -5.25 -2.10
C LYS A 111 -24.96 -4.52 -2.38
N LEU A 112 -23.84 -5.24 -2.49
CA LEU A 112 -22.48 -4.69 -2.57
C LEU A 112 -22.22 -3.58 -1.55
N ARG A 113 -22.61 -3.84 -0.30
CA ARG A 113 -22.52 -2.88 0.80
C ARG A 113 -21.60 -3.37 1.90
N ILE A 114 -20.70 -2.52 2.37
CA ILE A 114 -19.80 -2.78 3.49
C ILE A 114 -20.05 -1.73 4.56
N THR A 115 -20.24 -2.15 5.81
CA THR A 115 -20.33 -1.27 6.98
C THR A 115 -19.11 -1.49 7.85
N CYS A 116 -18.36 -0.42 8.10
CA CYS A 116 -17.22 -0.38 8.99
C CYS A 116 -17.55 0.48 10.20
N VAL A 117 -17.26 -0.01 11.40
CA VAL A 117 -17.33 0.75 12.64
C VAL A 117 -15.92 0.81 13.21
N ASP A 118 -15.33 2.01 13.24
CA ASP A 118 -13.99 2.26 13.75
C ASP A 118 -14.04 2.61 15.24
N TYR A 119 -13.08 2.08 15.99
CA TYR A 119 -12.87 2.33 17.43
C TYR A 119 -11.66 3.25 17.69
N VAL A 120 -10.84 3.53 16.67
CA VAL A 120 -9.68 4.45 16.72
C VAL A 120 -9.64 5.35 15.49
N ASP A 121 -9.12 6.57 15.64
CA ASP A 121 -9.13 7.58 14.57
C ASP A 121 -8.00 7.33 13.58
N GLU A 122 -8.28 6.60 12.49
CA GLU A 122 -7.28 6.22 11.50
C GLU A 122 -6.61 7.42 10.82
N GLY A 123 -7.33 8.55 10.68
CA GLY A 123 -6.78 9.79 10.13
C GLY A 123 -5.74 10.44 11.05
N LYS A 124 -5.65 10.00 12.31
CA LYS A 124 -4.63 10.40 13.28
C LYS A 124 -3.69 9.24 13.63
N MET A 125 -3.52 8.29 12.72
CA MET A 125 -2.75 7.05 12.93
C MET A 125 -3.26 6.20 14.12
N GLY A 126 -4.54 6.29 14.46
CA GLY A 126 -5.15 5.50 15.52
C GLY A 126 -4.91 6.07 16.92
N ALA A 127 -4.75 5.20 17.92
CA ALA A 127 -4.58 5.56 19.34
C ALA A 127 -3.50 4.71 20.00
N TRP A 128 -2.88 5.21 21.08
CA TRP A 128 -1.96 4.41 21.88
C TRP A 128 -2.71 3.27 22.57
N VAL A 129 -2.04 2.13 22.80
CA VAL A 129 -2.69 0.96 23.43
C VAL A 129 -3.29 1.26 24.80
N THR A 130 -2.75 2.22 25.54
CA THR A 130 -3.28 2.69 26.84
C THR A 130 -4.57 3.49 26.72
N ASP A 131 -4.81 4.11 25.57
CA ASP A 131 -5.88 5.09 25.35
C ASP A 131 -6.99 4.52 24.46
N ALA A 132 -6.71 3.43 23.73
CA ALA A 132 -7.64 2.78 22.83
C ALA A 132 -8.78 2.08 23.59
N LYS A 133 -10.02 2.39 23.22
CA LYS A 133 -11.24 1.82 23.82
C LYS A 133 -12.14 1.25 22.73
N GLU A 134 -12.94 0.25 23.08
CA GLU A 134 -13.93 -0.34 22.18
C GLU A 134 -15.23 0.51 22.16
N GLU A 135 -15.07 1.82 21.94
CA GLU A 135 -16.16 2.78 21.82
C GLU A 135 -16.25 3.24 20.36
N PRO A 136 -17.36 3.02 19.64
CA PRO A 136 -17.51 3.46 18.26
C PRO A 136 -17.27 4.97 18.12
N ILE A 137 -16.31 5.36 17.27
CA ILE A 137 -16.04 6.77 16.99
C ILE A 137 -16.54 7.24 15.62
N THR A 138 -16.51 6.32 14.65
CA THR A 138 -16.86 6.56 13.25
C THR A 138 -17.55 5.32 12.71
N GLN A 139 -18.62 5.53 11.96
CA GLN A 139 -19.22 4.50 11.11
C GLN A 139 -19.09 4.95 9.66
N CYS A 140 -18.55 4.08 8.81
CA CYS A 140 -18.47 4.29 7.38
C CYS A 140 -19.27 3.19 6.68
N VAL A 141 -20.23 3.57 5.85
CA VAL A 141 -20.92 2.65 4.93
C VAL A 141 -20.38 2.91 3.53
N VAL A 142 -19.82 1.87 2.91
CA VAL A 142 -19.33 1.88 1.53
C VAL A 142 -20.33 1.10 0.68
N ASN A 143 -20.90 1.73 -0.35
CA ASN A 143 -21.77 1.06 -1.32
C ASN A 143 -21.07 1.06 -2.69
N MET A 144 -21.07 -0.09 -3.36
CA MET A 144 -20.68 -0.17 -4.78
C MET A 144 -21.94 -0.10 -5.64
N LEU A 145 -22.18 1.07 -6.23
CA LEU A 145 -23.33 1.36 -7.10
C LEU A 145 -23.09 0.77 -8.49
N LYS A 146 -24.14 0.38 -9.20
CA LYS A 146 -24.03 -0.34 -10.49
C LYS A 146 -24.35 0.49 -11.74
N ASP A 147 -25.10 1.57 -11.61
CA ASP A 147 -25.59 2.35 -12.76
C ASP A 147 -25.61 3.87 -12.46
N PRO A 148 -24.52 4.60 -12.78
CA PRO A 148 -23.23 4.08 -13.26
C PRO A 148 -22.46 3.34 -12.15
N GLY A 149 -21.41 2.59 -12.54
CA GLY A 149 -20.55 1.90 -11.59
C GLY A 149 -19.79 2.90 -10.72
N GLN A 150 -20.03 2.98 -9.40
CA GLN A 150 -19.40 3.99 -8.53
C GLN A 150 -19.16 3.46 -7.12
N ILE A 151 -18.22 4.07 -6.39
CA ILE A 151 -18.06 3.89 -4.94
C ILE A 151 -18.71 5.06 -4.22
N GLU A 152 -19.65 4.78 -3.33
CA GLU A 152 -20.27 5.78 -2.45
C GLU A 152 -19.83 5.54 -0.99
N PHE A 153 -19.28 6.58 -0.37
CA PHE A 153 -18.90 6.62 1.04
C PHE A 153 -19.89 7.46 1.84
N CYS A 154 -20.56 6.82 2.80
CA CYS A 154 -21.45 7.44 3.78
C CYS A 154 -20.79 7.39 5.16
N LEU A 155 -20.17 8.49 5.59
CA LEU A 155 -19.39 8.54 6.83
C LEU A 155 -20.11 9.34 7.92
N ASP A 156 -20.41 8.69 9.04
CA ASP A 156 -20.97 9.32 10.23
C ASP A 156 -19.93 9.29 11.36
N ARG A 157 -19.57 10.46 11.87
CA ARG A 157 -18.62 10.61 12.97
C ARG A 157 -19.31 11.28 14.15
N LYS A 158 -19.42 10.56 15.28
CA LYS A 158 -20.16 11.02 16.47
C LYS A 158 -21.60 11.48 16.13
N GLY A 159 -22.29 10.72 15.29
CA GLY A 159 -23.67 11.00 14.86
C GLY A 159 -23.82 12.15 13.86
N GLN A 160 -22.72 12.73 13.35
CA GLN A 160 -22.77 13.76 12.32
C GLN A 160 -22.23 13.22 11.01
N ARG A 161 -23.00 13.43 9.93
CA ARG A 161 -22.56 13.14 8.56
C ARG A 161 -21.34 13.99 8.21
N ARG A 162 -20.35 13.35 7.61
CA ARG A 162 -19.15 13.96 7.03
C ARG A 162 -19.09 13.61 5.56
N ALA A 163 -19.23 14.62 4.73
CA ALA A 163 -19.08 14.52 3.28
C ALA A 163 -18.22 15.67 2.72
N ASP A 164 -17.55 16.43 3.60
CA ASP A 164 -16.80 17.62 3.22
C ASP A 164 -15.47 17.28 2.51
N PRO A 165 -14.88 18.25 1.78
CA PRO A 165 -13.66 18.03 1.00
C PRO A 165 -12.48 17.46 1.79
N LYS A 166 -12.35 17.78 3.08
CA LYS A 166 -11.24 17.27 3.90
C LYS A 166 -11.37 15.76 4.12
N PHE A 167 -12.58 15.25 4.32
CA PHE A 167 -12.80 13.81 4.43
C PHE A 167 -12.66 13.11 3.07
N ARG A 168 -13.10 13.75 1.98
CA ARG A 168 -12.85 13.26 0.62
C ARG A 168 -11.36 13.04 0.37
N ASP A 169 -10.53 14.02 0.72
CA ASP A 169 -9.09 13.93 0.48
C ASP A 169 -8.44 12.75 1.21
N GLY A 170 -8.92 12.44 2.42
CA GLY A 170 -8.49 11.25 3.16
C GLY A 170 -8.95 9.93 2.54
N LEU A 171 -10.08 9.91 1.82
CA LEU A 171 -10.61 8.72 1.16
C LEU A 171 -9.87 8.36 -0.13
N TYR A 172 -9.08 9.28 -0.71
CA TYR A 172 -8.23 8.94 -1.85
C TYR A 172 -7.26 7.81 -1.53
N ALA A 173 -6.73 7.74 -0.30
CA ALA A 173 -5.88 6.63 0.11
C ALA A 173 -6.61 5.27 0.02
N TRP A 174 -7.92 5.23 0.27
CA TRP A 174 -8.73 4.03 0.12
C TRP A 174 -9.07 3.75 -1.34
N SER A 175 -9.58 4.74 -2.08
CA SER A 175 -9.96 4.54 -3.48
C SER A 175 -8.75 4.16 -4.33
N ASP A 176 -7.59 4.78 -4.11
CA ASP A 176 -6.35 4.48 -4.84
C ASP A 176 -5.83 3.07 -4.49
N ALA A 177 -5.99 2.61 -3.24
CA ALA A 177 -5.65 1.26 -2.85
C ALA A 177 -6.60 0.23 -3.50
N ILE A 178 -7.91 0.48 -3.49
CA ILE A 178 -8.93 -0.43 -4.03
C ILE A 178 -8.81 -0.49 -5.56
N ILE A 179 -9.04 0.64 -6.24
CA ILE A 179 -9.06 0.72 -7.70
C ILE A 179 -7.68 0.40 -8.28
N GLY A 180 -6.62 0.98 -7.71
CA GLY A 180 -5.26 0.73 -8.18
C GLY A 180 -4.81 -0.72 -7.98
N SER A 181 -5.35 -1.45 -7.00
CA SER A 181 -5.07 -2.89 -6.84
C SER A 181 -5.82 -3.72 -7.89
N VAL A 182 -7.11 -3.45 -8.12
CA VAL A 182 -7.88 -4.15 -9.17
C VAL A 182 -7.25 -3.92 -10.55
N GLN A 183 -6.92 -2.67 -10.89
CA GLN A 183 -6.28 -2.36 -12.17
C GLN A 183 -4.91 -3.01 -12.31
N ALA A 184 -4.11 -3.03 -11.24
CA ALA A 184 -2.82 -3.74 -11.25
C ALA A 184 -3.01 -5.24 -11.49
N GLN A 185 -4.01 -5.88 -10.87
CA GLN A 185 -4.31 -7.30 -11.09
C GLN A 185 -4.77 -7.57 -12.53
N LYS A 186 -5.57 -6.68 -13.12
CA LYS A 186 -6.01 -6.81 -14.53
C LYS A 186 -4.88 -6.64 -15.54
N ARG A 187 -3.92 -5.75 -15.24
CA ARG A 187 -2.73 -5.53 -16.08
C ARG A 187 -1.66 -6.60 -15.88
N ALA A 188 -1.72 -7.36 -14.78
CA ALA A 188 -0.70 -8.32 -14.42
C ALA A 188 -0.55 -9.42 -15.47
N LYS A 189 0.69 -9.62 -15.93
CA LYS A 189 1.08 -10.75 -16.78
C LYS A 189 1.55 -11.96 -15.97
N VAL A 190 2.09 -11.69 -14.79
CA VAL A 190 2.54 -12.67 -13.79
C VAL A 190 1.99 -12.29 -12.44
N LYS A 191 1.83 -13.25 -11.53
CA LYS A 191 1.44 -12.98 -10.13
C LYS A 191 2.65 -12.97 -9.20
N VAL A 192 2.58 -12.16 -8.15
CA VAL A 192 3.54 -12.17 -7.04
C VAL A 192 2.93 -12.90 -5.84
N GLN A 193 3.62 -13.94 -5.36
CA GLN A 193 3.24 -14.66 -4.16
C GLN A 193 3.94 -14.05 -2.93
N PRO A 194 3.19 -13.54 -1.92
CA PRO A 194 3.76 -13.18 -0.62
C PRO A 194 4.18 -14.43 0.16
N ASP A 195 5.14 -14.28 1.07
CA ASP A 195 5.62 -15.34 1.97
C ASP A 195 5.97 -16.69 1.28
N ALA A 196 6.39 -16.64 0.02
CA ALA A 196 6.90 -17.78 -0.72
C ALA A 196 8.28 -18.20 -0.15
N PRO A 197 8.69 -19.48 -0.26
CA PRO A 197 10.05 -19.87 0.06
C PRO A 197 11.06 -19.04 -0.74
N SER A 198 12.08 -18.50 -0.06
CA SER A 198 13.15 -17.76 -0.73
C SER A 198 13.94 -18.68 -1.66
N ILE A 199 14.25 -18.18 -2.86
CA ILE A 199 15.09 -18.88 -3.85
C ILE A 199 16.55 -18.71 -3.45
N GLN A 200 16.94 -17.49 -3.06
CA GLN A 200 18.30 -17.14 -2.66
C GLN A 200 18.72 -17.75 -1.31
N GLU A 201 17.83 -17.78 -0.32
CA GLU A 201 18.16 -18.09 1.07
C GLU A 201 17.27 -19.20 1.66
N LYS A 202 17.81 -20.43 1.70
CA LYS A 202 17.08 -21.60 2.19
C LYS A 202 16.52 -21.40 3.60
N GLY A 203 15.22 -21.64 3.76
CA GLY A 203 14.51 -21.56 5.04
C GLY A 203 13.92 -20.19 5.36
N LEU A 204 14.20 -19.16 4.54
CA LEU A 204 13.60 -17.84 4.68
C LEU A 204 12.42 -17.66 3.70
N LYS A 205 11.69 -16.56 3.89
CA LYS A 205 10.51 -16.18 3.10
C LYS A 205 10.79 -14.94 2.25
N SER A 206 10.17 -14.88 1.08
CA SER A 206 10.28 -13.78 0.11
C SER A 206 8.94 -13.55 -0.58
N MET A 207 8.84 -12.41 -1.25
CA MET A 207 7.89 -12.21 -2.33
C MET A 207 8.53 -12.77 -3.61
N VAL A 208 7.83 -13.64 -4.33
CA VAL A 208 8.36 -14.28 -5.54
C VAL A 208 7.33 -14.18 -6.66
N SER A 209 7.74 -13.71 -7.83
CA SER A 209 6.88 -13.71 -9.02
C SER A 209 6.79 -15.09 -9.64
N GLU A 210 5.70 -15.35 -10.36
CA GLU A 210 5.67 -16.38 -11.39
C GLU A 210 6.74 -16.10 -12.48
N PRO A 211 7.15 -17.12 -13.26
CA PRO A 211 8.06 -16.95 -14.40
C PRO A 211 7.58 -15.86 -15.38
N MET A 212 8.50 -14.99 -15.78
CA MET A 212 8.25 -13.82 -16.63
C MET A 212 8.76 -14.01 -18.07
N ASP A 213 9.38 -15.16 -18.36
CA ASP A 213 10.09 -15.46 -19.63
C ASP A 213 9.22 -15.23 -20.88
N GLU A 214 7.91 -15.47 -20.78
CA GLU A 214 6.96 -15.29 -21.89
C GLU A 214 6.59 -13.82 -22.16
N HIS A 215 7.01 -12.89 -21.29
CA HIS A 215 6.54 -11.49 -21.31
C HIS A 215 7.66 -10.47 -21.45
N VAL A 216 8.87 -10.82 -21.01
CA VAL A 216 10.01 -9.91 -21.02
C VAL A 216 11.32 -10.70 -20.96
N SER A 217 12.40 -10.16 -21.51
CA SER A 217 13.75 -10.70 -21.31
C SER A 217 14.42 -10.06 -20.09
N TYR A 218 15.42 -10.75 -19.53
CA TYR A 218 16.24 -10.19 -18.45
C TYR A 218 16.85 -8.83 -18.82
N ASP A 219 17.44 -8.73 -20.01
CA ASP A 219 18.15 -7.54 -20.48
C ASP A 219 17.22 -6.33 -20.68
N ASN A 220 15.93 -6.56 -20.92
CA ASN A 220 14.94 -5.48 -21.03
C ASN A 220 14.29 -5.17 -19.68
N PHE A 221 14.06 -6.18 -18.83
CA PHE A 221 13.38 -6.01 -17.55
C PHE A 221 14.25 -5.30 -16.50
N PHE A 222 15.49 -5.76 -16.29
CA PHE A 222 16.32 -5.27 -15.18
C PHE A 222 16.63 -3.77 -15.29
N PRO A 223 16.98 -3.20 -16.47
CA PRO A 223 17.18 -1.76 -16.60
C PRO A 223 15.92 -0.95 -16.29
N GLN A 224 14.74 -1.45 -16.66
CA GLN A 224 13.46 -0.78 -16.37
C GLN A 224 13.13 -0.81 -14.88
N LEU A 225 13.46 -1.90 -14.18
CA LEU A 225 13.38 -1.97 -12.72
C LEU A 225 14.29 -0.92 -12.06
N VAL A 226 15.54 -0.79 -12.50
CA VAL A 226 16.48 0.23 -11.99
C VAL A 226 15.95 1.64 -12.27
N LYS A 227 15.46 1.90 -13.48
CA LYS A 227 14.86 3.19 -13.87
C LYS A 227 13.65 3.53 -12.99
N ALA A 228 12.78 2.56 -12.70
CA ALA A 228 11.64 2.76 -11.82
C ALA A 228 12.07 3.16 -10.39
N VAL A 229 13.10 2.51 -9.84
CA VAL A 229 13.66 2.87 -8.52
C VAL A 229 14.28 4.28 -8.54
N LYS A 230 15.02 4.63 -9.60
CA LYS A 230 15.55 5.99 -9.80
C LYS A 230 14.43 7.04 -9.81
N THR A 231 13.36 6.81 -10.58
CA THR A 231 12.21 7.71 -10.65
C THR A 231 11.53 7.88 -9.30
N LEU A 232 11.35 6.78 -8.55
CA LEU A 232 10.74 6.81 -7.22
C LEU A 232 11.55 7.66 -6.24
N ILE A 233 12.88 7.51 -6.24
CA ILE A 233 13.77 8.27 -5.37
C ILE A 233 13.75 9.74 -5.76
N SER A 234 13.87 10.08 -7.04
CA SER A 234 13.79 11.46 -7.52
C SER A 234 12.43 12.13 -7.24
N GLY A 235 11.37 11.34 -6.99
CA GLY A 235 10.06 11.83 -6.59
C GLY A 235 9.94 12.22 -5.11
N VAL A 236 10.92 11.87 -4.27
CA VAL A 236 10.90 12.22 -2.85
C VAL A 236 11.06 13.74 -2.69
N PRO A 237 10.17 14.43 -1.96
CA PRO A 237 10.27 15.88 -1.78
C PRO A 237 11.61 16.31 -1.16
N LYS A 238 12.20 17.39 -1.71
CA LYS A 238 13.46 17.98 -1.24
C LYS A 238 14.69 17.04 -1.32
N ILE A 239 14.60 15.94 -2.06
CA ILE A 239 15.74 15.05 -2.24
C ILE A 239 16.72 15.61 -3.30
N SER A 240 18.00 15.54 -3.01
CA SER A 240 19.08 15.73 -3.99
C SER A 240 19.62 14.35 -4.38
N VAL A 241 19.57 14.02 -5.67
CA VAL A 241 20.05 12.73 -6.19
C VAL A 241 21.38 12.91 -6.90
N GLU A 242 22.36 12.10 -6.53
CA GLU A 242 23.66 11.97 -7.16
C GLU A 242 23.87 10.54 -7.67
N GLU A 243 24.47 10.41 -8.87
CA GLU A 243 24.97 9.12 -9.36
C GLU A 243 26.40 8.94 -8.85
N VAL A 244 26.59 7.99 -7.93
CA VAL A 244 27.89 7.73 -7.30
C VAL A 244 28.78 6.89 -8.21
N SER A 245 28.17 5.96 -8.95
CA SER A 245 28.79 5.16 -10.01
C SER A 245 27.71 4.60 -10.95
N ASP A 246 28.12 3.84 -11.97
CA ASP A 246 27.20 3.16 -12.89
C ASP A 246 26.27 2.15 -12.19
N GLU A 247 26.64 1.70 -10.98
CA GLU A 247 25.96 0.69 -10.18
C GLU A 247 25.49 1.24 -8.81
N GLU A 248 25.64 2.55 -8.54
CA GLU A 248 25.25 3.16 -7.27
C GLU A 248 24.64 4.56 -7.46
N LEU A 249 23.48 4.78 -6.84
CA LEU A 249 22.88 6.10 -6.72
C LEU A 249 22.65 6.46 -5.25
N ARG A 250 22.73 7.75 -4.94
CA ARG A 250 22.45 8.27 -3.61
C ARG A 250 21.49 9.43 -3.68
N GLY A 251 20.39 9.36 -2.94
CA GLY A 251 19.48 10.46 -2.70
C GLY A 251 19.61 10.96 -1.27
N THR A 252 19.71 12.26 -1.04
CA THR A 252 19.76 12.85 0.31
C THR A 252 18.68 13.90 0.46
N ALA A 253 17.84 13.77 1.48
CA ALA A 253 16.82 14.74 1.85
C ALA A 253 17.12 15.25 3.27
N VAL A 254 16.94 16.54 3.50
CA VAL A 254 17.08 17.17 4.82
C VAL A 254 15.74 17.79 5.20
N ASP A 255 15.22 17.43 6.36
CA ASP A 255 13.95 17.95 6.85
C ASP A 255 14.09 19.36 7.47
N GLU A 256 12.99 19.91 7.97
CA GLU A 256 12.97 21.27 8.57
C GLU A 256 13.71 21.35 9.91
N LYS A 257 13.98 20.21 10.55
CA LYS A 257 14.77 20.11 11.79
C LYS A 257 16.26 19.89 11.50
N GLY A 258 16.64 19.76 10.24
CA GLY A 258 18.01 19.45 9.84
C GLY A 258 18.34 17.95 9.93
N GLU A 259 17.35 17.08 10.10
CA GLU A 259 17.56 15.63 10.09
C GLU A 259 17.72 15.14 8.65
N THR A 260 18.79 14.38 8.42
CA THR A 260 19.13 13.85 7.09
C THR A 260 18.57 12.45 6.91
N THR A 261 17.84 12.24 5.82
CA THR A 261 17.47 10.93 5.30
C THR A 261 18.25 10.63 4.03
N THR A 262 18.94 9.49 3.99
CA THR A 262 19.73 9.06 2.83
C THR A 262 19.14 7.79 2.23
N HIS A 263 18.97 7.79 0.91
CA HIS A 263 18.57 6.66 0.08
C HIS A 263 19.79 6.21 -0.74
N ALA A 264 20.42 5.10 -0.38
CA ALA A 264 21.50 4.52 -1.15
C ALA A 264 20.99 3.29 -1.91
N VAL A 265 21.05 3.31 -3.24
CA VAL A 265 20.71 2.15 -4.07
C VAL A 265 21.96 1.62 -4.73
N LYS A 266 22.25 0.35 -4.50
CA LYS A 266 23.29 -0.40 -5.19
C LYS A 266 22.63 -1.46 -6.05
N PHE A 267 23.03 -1.57 -7.30
CA PHE A 267 22.50 -2.58 -8.20
C PHE A 267 23.61 -3.15 -9.08
N SER A 268 23.49 -4.42 -9.48
CA SER A 268 24.39 -5.00 -10.47
C SER A 268 23.61 -5.75 -11.52
N GLN A 269 23.73 -5.29 -12.77
CA GLN A 269 23.08 -5.91 -13.92
C GLN A 269 23.67 -7.30 -14.23
N SER A 270 24.93 -7.55 -13.86
CA SER A 270 25.52 -8.88 -14.04
C SER A 270 24.92 -9.90 -13.05
N ALA A 271 24.76 -9.50 -11.79
CA ALA A 271 24.24 -10.36 -10.72
C ALA A 271 22.71 -10.38 -10.62
N GLY A 272 22.01 -9.44 -11.26
CA GLY A 272 20.55 -9.31 -11.15
C GLY A 272 20.09 -8.82 -9.80
N THR A 273 20.95 -8.15 -9.03
CA THR A 273 20.66 -7.71 -7.66
C THR A 273 20.43 -6.21 -7.59
N LEU A 274 19.46 -5.78 -6.80
CA LEU A 274 19.26 -4.39 -6.40
C LEU A 274 19.00 -4.33 -4.89
N CYS A 275 19.75 -3.50 -4.19
CA CYS A 275 19.61 -3.24 -2.76
C CYS A 275 19.41 -1.75 -2.53
N TRP A 276 18.28 -1.38 -1.95
CA TRP A 276 17.98 0.00 -1.57
C TRP A 276 17.98 0.14 -0.05
N THR A 277 18.97 0.85 0.47
CA THR A 277 19.09 1.17 1.90
C THR A 277 18.59 2.58 2.16
N ILE A 278 17.74 2.73 3.18
CA ILE A 278 17.25 4.01 3.68
C ILE A 278 17.84 4.20 5.08
N THR A 279 18.55 5.31 5.29
CA THR A 279 19.09 5.70 6.61
C THR A 279 18.50 7.03 7.05
N ALA A 280 18.29 7.19 8.36
CA ALA A 280 17.95 8.47 8.99
C ALA A 280 19.03 8.76 10.03
N GLY A 281 19.80 9.83 9.82
CA GLY A 281 21.10 10.00 10.47
C GLY A 281 22.01 8.79 10.23
N ASP A 282 22.57 8.23 11.30
CA ASP A 282 23.46 7.06 11.26
C ASP A 282 22.71 5.72 11.36
N LYS A 283 21.37 5.73 11.40
CA LYS A 283 20.56 4.54 11.62
C LYS A 283 19.97 4.01 10.31
N VAL A 284 20.17 2.73 10.02
CA VAL A 284 19.48 2.03 8.94
C VAL A 284 18.02 1.83 9.32
N MET A 285 17.13 2.44 8.55
CA MET A 285 15.69 2.40 8.75
C MET A 285 15.03 1.28 7.95
N SER A 286 15.57 0.95 6.78
CA SER A 286 15.06 -0.14 5.94
C SER A 286 16.10 -0.54 4.91
N GLN A 287 16.16 -1.82 4.55
CA GLN A 287 16.87 -2.31 3.36
C GLN A 287 15.91 -3.12 2.50
N MET A 288 15.74 -2.75 1.23
CA MET A 288 14.89 -3.45 0.28
C MET A 288 15.78 -4.22 -0.69
N HIS A 289 15.67 -5.54 -0.67
CA HIS A 289 16.45 -6.45 -1.51
C HIS A 289 15.56 -6.95 -2.64
N ARG A 290 16.09 -6.90 -3.87
CA ARG A 290 15.47 -7.43 -5.08
C ARG A 290 16.51 -8.26 -5.83
N VAL A 291 16.11 -9.43 -6.29
CA VAL A 291 16.93 -10.34 -7.09
C VAL A 291 16.12 -10.79 -8.30
N VAL A 292 16.65 -10.59 -9.50
CA VAL A 292 16.07 -11.09 -10.75
C VAL A 292 16.87 -12.32 -11.16
N HIS A 293 16.29 -13.49 -10.91
CA HIS A 293 16.84 -14.79 -11.33
C HIS A 293 16.65 -14.94 -12.84
N ARG A 294 17.60 -15.58 -13.54
CA ARG A 294 17.59 -15.66 -15.01
C ARG A 294 16.95 -16.92 -15.59
N ASP A 295 16.88 -18.00 -14.82
CA ASP A 295 16.38 -19.31 -15.27
C ASP A 295 15.68 -20.05 -14.11
N PRO A 296 14.33 -20.07 -14.07
CA PRO A 296 13.44 -19.24 -14.89
C PRO A 296 13.60 -17.74 -14.58
N LEU A 297 13.14 -16.86 -15.47
CA LEU A 297 13.14 -15.41 -15.22
C LEU A 297 12.10 -15.06 -14.15
N VAL A 298 12.54 -14.92 -12.90
CA VAL A 298 11.66 -14.59 -11.77
C VAL A 298 12.24 -13.47 -10.93
N MET A 299 11.37 -12.61 -10.40
CA MET A 299 11.76 -11.58 -9.46
C MET A 299 11.48 -12.08 -8.04
N GLU A 300 12.51 -12.06 -7.21
CA GLU A 300 12.45 -12.30 -5.77
C GLU A 300 12.69 -10.98 -5.02
N ALA A 301 11.98 -10.76 -3.92
CA ALA A 301 12.12 -9.57 -3.10
C ALA A 301 11.86 -9.83 -1.62
N TRP A 302 12.53 -9.06 -0.77
CA TRP A 302 12.25 -8.97 0.66
C TRP A 302 12.75 -7.63 1.20
N ASP A 303 12.22 -7.21 2.34
CA ASP A 303 12.70 -6.03 3.04
C ASP A 303 13.24 -6.43 4.43
N ILE A 304 14.28 -5.75 4.89
CA ILE A 304 14.88 -5.90 6.21
C ILE A 304 14.62 -4.60 6.99
N GLY A 305 13.95 -4.74 8.14
CA GLY A 305 13.67 -3.65 9.06
C GLY A 305 14.89 -3.22 9.89
N PRO A 306 14.75 -2.15 10.70
CA PRO A 306 15.83 -1.64 11.55
C PRO A 306 16.23 -2.62 12.68
N ASP A 307 15.37 -3.60 12.98
CA ASP A 307 15.61 -4.70 13.92
C ASP A 307 16.27 -5.92 13.25
N GLY A 308 16.57 -5.84 11.94
CA GLY A 308 17.07 -6.96 11.15
C GLY A 308 16.00 -7.98 10.75
N ALA A 309 14.72 -7.75 11.07
CA ALA A 309 13.66 -8.68 10.72
C ALA A 309 13.33 -8.58 9.22
N ARG A 310 13.23 -9.75 8.59
CA ARG A 310 12.80 -9.90 7.19
C ARG A 310 11.28 -9.80 7.09
N SER A 311 10.79 -9.10 6.06
CA SER A 311 9.37 -8.91 5.78
C SER A 311 9.07 -9.07 4.28
N CYS A 312 7.98 -9.76 3.97
CA CYS A 312 7.57 -10.14 2.60
C CYS A 312 6.06 -10.37 2.51
N GLY A 313 5.29 -9.59 3.27
CA GLY A 313 3.85 -9.75 3.41
C GLY A 313 3.04 -9.28 2.20
N ILE A 314 1.73 -9.35 2.35
CA ILE A 314 0.75 -9.14 1.28
C ILE A 314 0.88 -7.73 0.68
N SER A 315 1.06 -6.71 1.52
CA SER A 315 1.09 -5.32 1.05
C SER A 315 2.32 -5.03 0.22
N LYS A 316 3.48 -5.55 0.63
CA LYS A 316 4.71 -5.48 -0.17
C LYS A 316 4.60 -6.27 -1.47
N ALA A 317 3.96 -7.45 -1.45
CA ALA A 317 3.75 -8.24 -2.67
C ALA A 317 2.86 -7.50 -3.68
N LYS A 318 1.80 -6.82 -3.23
CA LYS A 318 0.99 -5.94 -4.09
C LYS A 318 1.79 -4.78 -4.67
N GLN A 319 2.68 -4.17 -3.88
CA GLN A 319 3.57 -3.11 -4.40
C GLN A 319 4.57 -3.66 -5.42
N MET A 320 5.15 -4.83 -5.16
CA MET A 320 6.04 -5.52 -6.10
C MET A 320 5.32 -5.87 -7.40
N GLN A 321 4.07 -6.33 -7.33
CA GLN A 321 3.23 -6.61 -8.50
C GLN A 321 3.11 -5.36 -9.40
N LYS A 322 2.83 -4.19 -8.81
CA LYS A 322 2.76 -2.93 -9.57
C LYS A 322 4.09 -2.62 -10.26
N ASN A 323 5.20 -2.75 -9.54
CA ASN A 323 6.54 -2.50 -10.10
C ASN A 323 6.89 -3.46 -11.25
N ILE A 324 6.52 -4.74 -11.14
CA ILE A 324 6.74 -5.74 -12.20
C ILE A 324 5.90 -5.39 -13.43
N ASN A 325 4.62 -5.06 -13.25
CA ASN A 325 3.74 -4.68 -14.35
C ASN A 325 4.30 -3.47 -15.11
N ASP A 326 4.67 -2.41 -14.38
CA ASP A 326 5.23 -1.20 -14.96
C ASP A 326 6.55 -1.47 -15.71
N ALA A 327 7.40 -2.33 -15.16
CA ALA A 327 8.67 -2.70 -15.78
C ALA A 327 8.46 -3.54 -17.06
N ILE A 328 7.53 -4.50 -17.06
CA ILE A 328 7.17 -5.29 -18.26
C ILE A 328 6.57 -4.37 -19.34
N GLU A 329 5.68 -3.46 -18.97
CA GLU A 329 5.03 -2.53 -19.92
C GLU A 329 6.07 -1.62 -20.59
N LYS A 330 6.97 -1.02 -19.79
CA LYS A 330 8.04 -0.15 -20.32
C LYS A 330 9.08 -0.90 -21.12
N ALA A 331 9.44 -2.12 -20.71
CA ALA A 331 10.38 -2.97 -21.44
C ALA A 331 9.89 -3.35 -22.85
N ASN A 332 8.56 -3.38 -23.06
CA ASN A 332 7.93 -3.68 -24.33
C ASN A 332 7.52 -2.43 -25.13
N SER A 333 7.70 -1.23 -24.57
CA SER A 333 7.40 0.03 -25.25
C SER A 333 8.58 0.48 -26.12
N TRP A 334 8.30 0.88 -27.37
CA TRP A 334 9.29 1.44 -28.30
C TRP A 334 9.96 2.72 -27.77
N PHE A 335 9.34 3.40 -26.81
CA PHE A 335 9.84 4.67 -26.29
C PHE A 335 10.74 4.56 -25.05
N GLY A 336 10.83 3.37 -24.42
CA GLY A 336 11.75 3.08 -23.31
C GLY A 336 11.53 3.85 -22.02
#